data_AF-A0A6B2G3R0-F1
#
_entry.id   AF-A0A6B2G3R0-F1
#
_cell.length_a   1.000
_cell.length_b   1.000
_cell.length_c   1.000
_cell.angle_alpha   90.00
_cell.angle_beta   90.00
_cell.angle_gamma   90.00
#
_symmetry.space_group_name_H-M   'P 1'
#
loop_
_entity.id
_entity.type
_entity.pdbx_description
1 polymer ?
#
loop_
_entity_poly.entity_id
_entity_poly.type
_entity_poly.pdbx_seq_one_letter_code
_entity_poly.pdbx_strand_id
1 'polypeptide(L)'
;YFYYLFKAFQDLMLIFLLIGGLIVFITEMVQNPSGGGVDGVAILSAVIIIVVVTSINDYTKELKFKNLHKTIKLGSTCTIMREGRIFDISTKDLVVGDVYLPKYGDQVPADCVIFEETGLKTEESSITGESELVKKDVKNKPYLLASTYINEGSGKALVVAVGYYAQTGRILKLLGVTKQKKMVEKSDTLLQSSSEELKKKER
;
A
#
# COMPACT_ATOMS: atom_id res chain seq x y z
N TYR A 1 5.33 11.37 -17.90
CA TYR A 1 4.67 12.39 -18.75
C TYR A 1 4.13 11.77 -20.04
N PHE A 2 4.98 11.27 -20.96
CA PHE A 2 4.54 10.62 -22.21
C PHE A 2 3.51 9.50 -22.04
N TYR A 3 3.63 8.66 -21.01
CA TYR A 3 2.63 7.63 -20.70
C TYR A 3 1.23 8.21 -20.42
N TYR A 4 1.14 9.35 -19.73
CA TYR A 4 -0.13 10.02 -19.44
C TYR A 4 -0.71 10.69 -20.67
N LEU A 5 0.14 11.20 -21.56
CA LEU A 5 -0.28 11.73 -22.85
C LEU A 5 -0.96 10.62 -23.68
N PHE A 6 -0.33 9.45 -23.82
CA PHE A 6 -0.94 8.31 -24.51
C PHE A 6 -2.20 7.78 -23.82
N LYS A 7 -2.28 7.85 -22.49
CA LYS A 7 -3.48 7.47 -21.73
C LYS A 7 -4.64 8.45 -21.93
N ALA A 8 -4.35 9.76 -22.00
CA ALA A 8 -5.36 10.78 -22.30
C ALA A 8 -5.94 10.61 -23.72
N PHE A 9 -5.15 10.14 -24.68
CA PHE A 9 -5.63 9.79 -26.02
C PHE A 9 -6.60 8.60 -26.06
N GLN A 10 -6.68 7.77 -25.01
CA GLN A 10 -7.62 6.65 -24.94
C GLN A 10 -9.00 7.05 -24.37
N ASP A 11 -9.19 8.30 -23.96
CA ASP A 11 -10.50 8.77 -23.52
C ASP A 11 -11.45 8.83 -24.72
N LEU A 12 -12.54 8.06 -24.65
CA LEU A 12 -13.53 7.88 -25.72
C LEU A 12 -14.07 9.24 -26.23
N MET A 13 -14.24 10.21 -25.32
CA MET A 13 -14.69 11.57 -25.65
C MET A 13 -13.69 12.33 -26.52
N LEU A 14 -12.39 12.18 -26.27
CA LEU A 14 -11.31 12.83 -27.01
C LEU A 14 -11.17 12.26 -28.43
N ILE A 15 -11.38 10.95 -28.58
CA ILE A 15 -11.36 10.26 -29.87
C ILE A 15 -12.48 10.77 -30.77
N PHE A 16 -13.71 10.88 -30.26
CA PHE A 16 -14.83 11.43 -31.04
C PHE A 16 -14.58 12.89 -31.48
N LEU A 17 -13.99 13.71 -30.61
CA LEU A 17 -13.67 15.10 -30.92
C LEU A 17 -12.60 15.23 -32.02
N LEU A 18 -11.59 14.36 -31.99
CA LEU A 18 -10.50 14.33 -32.97
C LEU A 18 -10.98 13.85 -34.34
N ILE A 19 -11.85 12.82 -34.37
CA ILE A 19 -12.50 12.37 -35.60
C ILE A 19 -13.41 13.47 -36.18
N GLY A 20 -14.21 14.13 -35.33
CA GLY A 20 -15.05 15.25 -35.75
C GLY A 20 -14.26 16.42 -36.33
N GLY A 21 -13.16 16.82 -35.66
CA GLY A 21 -12.27 17.87 -36.15
C GLY A 21 -11.60 17.53 -37.48
N LEU A 22 -11.19 16.27 -37.68
CA LEU A 22 -10.65 15.78 -38.96
C LEU A 22 -11.70 15.82 -40.09
N ILE A 23 -12.93 15.38 -39.81
CA ILE A 23 -14.02 15.41 -40.80
C ILE A 23 -14.28 16.85 -41.25
N VAL A 24 -14.44 17.78 -40.30
CA VAL A 24 -14.65 19.20 -40.60
C VAL A 24 -13.50 19.76 -41.43
N PHE A 25 -12.26 19.53 -41.00
CA PHE A 25 -11.07 19.98 -41.73
C PHE A 25 -11.00 19.46 -43.18
N ILE A 26 -11.29 18.17 -43.39
CA ILE A 26 -11.31 17.57 -44.74
C ILE A 26 -12.45 18.17 -45.58
N THR A 27 -13.65 18.32 -45.01
CA THR A 27 -14.80 18.88 -45.75
C THR A 27 -14.58 20.32 -46.17
N GLU A 28 -13.94 21.14 -45.33
CA GLU A 28 -13.62 22.53 -45.65
C GLU A 28 -12.52 22.62 -46.72
N MET A 29 -11.49 21.78 -46.63
CA MET A 29 -10.41 21.73 -47.62
C MET A 29 -10.90 21.32 -49.01
N VAL A 30 -11.91 20.45 -49.08
CA VAL A 30 -12.53 20.04 -50.35
C VAL A 30 -13.45 21.11 -50.91
N GLN A 31 -14.18 21.84 -50.07
CA GLN A 31 -15.13 22.88 -50.54
C GLN A 31 -14.45 24.22 -50.86
N ASN A 32 -13.40 24.61 -50.14
CA ASN A 32 -12.74 25.91 -50.28
C ASN A 32 -11.20 25.78 -50.23
N PRO A 33 -10.53 25.44 -51.35
CA PRO A 33 -9.09 25.16 -51.37
C PRO A 33 -8.19 26.37 -51.14
N SER A 34 -8.69 27.60 -51.27
CA SER A 34 -7.92 28.85 -51.11
C SER A 34 -8.02 29.49 -49.73
N GLY A 35 -8.78 28.91 -48.79
CA GLY A 35 -8.91 29.45 -47.43
C GLY A 35 -9.86 28.71 -46.47
N GLY A 36 -10.48 27.60 -46.90
CA GLY A 36 -11.29 26.73 -46.06
C GLY A 36 -10.40 25.83 -45.21
N GLY A 37 -10.69 25.76 -43.92
CA GLY A 37 -9.88 25.02 -42.95
C GLY A 37 -9.64 25.79 -41.66
N VAL A 38 -10.07 27.05 -41.58
CA VAL A 38 -9.92 27.88 -40.37
C VAL A 38 -10.72 27.27 -39.22
N ASP A 39 -11.94 26.77 -39.48
CA ASP A 39 -12.76 26.14 -38.43
C ASP A 39 -12.21 24.77 -38.04
N GLY A 40 -11.77 23.96 -39.01
CA GLY A 40 -11.08 22.70 -38.73
C GLY A 40 -9.80 22.88 -37.89
N VAL A 41 -8.98 23.89 -38.21
CA VAL A 41 -7.76 24.22 -37.45
C VAL A 41 -8.11 24.74 -36.05
N ALA A 42 -9.17 25.54 -35.91
CA ALA A 42 -9.64 26.01 -34.61
C ALA A 42 -10.02 24.83 -33.69
N ILE A 43 -10.78 23.85 -34.21
CA ILE A 43 -11.17 22.66 -33.45
C ILE A 43 -9.95 21.80 -33.07
N LEU A 44 -9.05 21.54 -34.03
CA LEU A 44 -7.83 20.75 -33.75
C LEU A 44 -6.93 21.42 -32.71
N SER A 45 -6.78 22.75 -32.77
CA SER A 45 -6.00 23.51 -31.78
C SER A 45 -6.63 23.46 -30.39
N ALA A 46 -7.96 23.57 -30.28
CA ALA A 46 -8.67 23.42 -29.02
C ALA A 46 -8.49 22.02 -28.41
N VAL A 47 -8.55 20.97 -29.23
CA VAL A 47 -8.33 19.58 -28.79
C VAL A 47 -6.92 19.42 -28.20
N ILE A 48 -5.88 19.96 -28.87
CA ILE A 48 -4.50 19.88 -28.40
C ILE A 48 -4.36 20.54 -27.01
N ILE A 49 -4.94 21.72 -26.83
CA ILE A 49 -4.92 22.43 -25.54
C ILE A 49 -5.61 21.60 -24.45
N ILE A 50 -6.79 21.04 -24.75
CA ILE A 50 -7.53 20.20 -23.81
C ILE A 50 -6.72 18.95 -23.42
N VAL A 51 -6.06 18.26 -24.37
CA VAL A 51 -5.21 17.09 -24.07
C VAL A 51 -4.08 17.45 -23.11
N VAL A 52 -3.43 18.59 -23.33
CA VAL A 52 -2.33 19.06 -22.47
C VAL A 52 -2.85 19.34 -21.06
N VAL A 53 -3.96 20.07 -20.94
CA VAL A 53 -4.57 20.41 -19.64
C VAL A 53 -5.04 19.14 -18.90
N THR A 54 -5.72 18.23 -19.59
CA THR A 54 -6.19 16.96 -19.01
C THR A 54 -5.02 16.08 -18.57
N SER A 55 -3.96 15.98 -19.37
CA SER A 55 -2.74 15.23 -19.01
C SER A 55 -2.04 15.80 -17.78
N ILE A 56 -1.96 17.13 -17.67
CA ILE A 56 -1.41 17.81 -16.49
C ILE A 56 -2.28 17.55 -15.25
N ASN A 57 -3.60 17.64 -15.41
CA ASN A 57 -4.55 17.38 -14.33
C ASN A 57 -4.45 15.94 -13.83
N ASP A 58 -4.42 14.95 -14.72
CA ASP A 58 -4.34 13.55 -14.35
C ASP A 58 -2.98 13.18 -13.74
N TYR A 59 -1.89 13.75 -14.25
CA TYR A 59 -0.57 13.63 -13.63
C TYR A 59 -0.57 14.18 -12.19
N THR A 60 -1.18 15.35 -12.00
CA THR A 60 -1.29 16.00 -10.69
C THR A 60 -2.18 15.21 -9.74
N LYS A 61 -3.30 14.64 -10.22
CA LYS A 61 -4.17 13.74 -9.44
C LYS A 61 -3.41 12.49 -8.99
N GLU A 62 -2.64 11.87 -9.89
CA GLU A 62 -1.89 10.66 -9.53
C GLU A 62 -0.75 10.97 -8.55
N LEU A 63 -0.08 12.12 -8.68
CA LEU A 63 0.89 12.59 -7.69
C LEU A 63 0.28 12.78 -6.31
N LYS A 64 -0.90 13.42 -6.25
CA LYS A 64 -1.64 13.58 -4.99
C LYS A 64 -2.01 12.23 -4.40
N PHE A 65 -2.52 11.29 -5.21
CA PHE A 65 -2.82 9.93 -4.77
C PHE A 65 -1.58 9.19 -4.24
N LYS A 66 -0.43 9.31 -4.92
CA LYS A 66 0.85 8.73 -4.48
C LYS A 66 1.33 9.32 -3.15
N ASN A 67 1.10 10.60 -2.90
CA ASN A 67 1.47 11.24 -1.64
C ASN A 67 0.57 10.78 -0.49
N LEU A 68 -0.75 10.70 -0.70
CA LEU A 68 -1.65 10.09 0.30
C LEU A 68 -1.26 8.63 0.58
N HIS A 69 -1.00 7.86 -0.46
CA HIS A 69 -0.65 6.44 -0.32
C HIS A 69 0.73 6.23 0.30
N LYS A 70 1.68 7.18 0.12
CA LYS A 70 2.96 7.18 0.84
C LYS A 70 2.77 7.45 2.33
N THR A 71 1.93 8.41 2.71
CA THR A 71 1.64 8.67 4.13
C THR A 71 0.95 7.47 4.79
N ILE A 72 0.02 6.81 4.09
CA ILE A 72 -0.66 5.60 4.60
C ILE A 72 0.28 4.37 4.63
N LYS A 73 1.22 4.23 3.68
CA LYS A 73 2.24 3.15 3.68
C LYS A 73 3.47 3.41 4.55
N LEU A 74 3.65 4.62 5.09
CA LEU A 74 4.77 4.96 5.99
C LEU A 74 4.33 5.21 7.44
N GLY A 75 3.03 5.41 7.69
CA GLY A 75 2.57 6.13 8.88
C GLY A 75 2.04 5.30 10.06
N SER A 76 2.09 3.98 10.03
CA SER A 76 1.81 3.21 11.24
C SER A 76 3.07 3.19 12.10
N THR A 77 3.10 4.04 13.12
CA THR A 77 4.07 3.93 14.21
C THR A 77 3.51 2.97 15.25
N CYS A 78 4.38 2.19 15.87
CA CYS A 78 4.01 1.31 16.98
C CYS A 78 4.95 1.57 18.16
N THR A 79 4.38 1.50 19.36
CA THR A 79 5.15 1.66 20.59
C THR A 79 5.75 0.33 21.01
N ILE A 80 7.07 0.29 21.15
CA ILE A 80 7.81 -0.88 21.61
C ILE A 80 8.67 -0.56 22.82
N MET A 81 9.16 -1.59 23.49
CA MET A 81 10.14 -1.50 24.56
C MET A 81 11.36 -2.33 24.22
N ARG A 82 12.53 -1.69 24.22
CA ARG A 82 13.85 -2.31 24.08
C ARG A 82 14.71 -1.86 25.25
N GLU A 83 15.40 -2.80 25.90
CA GLU A 83 16.30 -2.50 27.03
C GLU A 83 15.64 -1.68 28.15
N GLY A 84 14.35 -1.90 28.40
CA GLY A 84 13.57 -1.19 29.42
C GLY A 84 13.19 0.26 29.07
N ARG A 85 13.49 0.73 27.86
CA ARG A 85 13.08 2.05 27.36
C ARG A 85 12.00 1.91 26.30
N ILE A 86 11.07 2.87 26.29
CA ILE A 86 9.94 2.91 25.36
C ILE A 86 10.33 3.75 24.15
N PHE A 87 10.05 3.22 22.96
CA PHE A 87 10.32 3.87 21.67
C PHE A 87 9.08 3.78 20.78
N ASP A 88 8.78 4.86 20.06
CA ASP A 88 7.85 4.82 18.94
C ASP A 88 8.64 4.64 17.65
N ILE A 89 8.46 3.49 17.01
CA ILE A 89 9.16 3.12 15.77
C ILE A 89 8.17 2.94 14.63
N SER A 90 8.65 3.03 13.38
CA SER A 90 7.83 2.61 12.25
C SER A 90 7.57 1.10 12.33
N THR A 91 6.36 0.65 11.98
CA THR A 91 6.03 -0.79 11.86
C THR A 91 7.00 -1.56 10.95
N LYS A 92 7.70 -0.87 10.04
CA LYS A 92 8.72 -1.47 9.16
C LYS A 92 10.01 -1.86 9.87
N ASP A 93 10.35 -1.17 10.96
CA ASP A 93 11.58 -1.38 11.73
C ASP A 93 11.36 -2.35 12.91
N LEU A 94 10.14 -2.91 13.01
CA LEU A 94 9.74 -3.89 14.00
C LEU A 94 10.39 -5.24 13.70
N VAL A 95 11.00 -5.85 14.71
CA VAL A 95 11.66 -7.15 14.58
C VAL A 95 11.14 -8.15 15.61
N VAL A 96 11.38 -9.44 15.34
CA VAL A 96 11.07 -10.52 16.29
C VAL A 96 11.92 -10.32 17.55
N GLY A 97 11.30 -10.48 18.72
CA GLY A 97 11.93 -10.26 20.03
C GLY A 97 11.66 -8.87 20.62
N ASP A 98 11.09 -7.94 19.86
CA ASP A 98 10.63 -6.66 20.42
C ASP A 98 9.44 -6.88 21.36
N VAL A 99 9.37 -6.06 22.42
CA VAL A 99 8.19 -6.01 23.28
C VAL A 99 7.26 -4.92 22.77
N TYR A 100 6.14 -5.30 22.18
CA TYR A 100 5.08 -4.41 21.75
C TYR A 100 4.18 -4.01 22.94
N LEU A 101 3.84 -2.71 23.02
CA LEU A 101 2.94 -2.16 24.02
C LEU A 101 1.60 -1.81 23.35
N PRO A 102 0.64 -2.75 23.31
CA PRO A 102 -0.69 -2.49 22.74
C PRO A 102 -1.41 -1.35 23.47
N LYS A 103 -1.88 -0.36 22.70
CA LYS A 103 -2.76 0.72 23.17
C LYS A 103 -4.11 0.69 22.46
N TYR A 104 -5.10 1.34 23.07
CA TYR A 104 -6.40 1.56 22.45
C TYR A 104 -6.28 2.26 21.09
N GLY A 105 -6.94 1.70 20.08
CA GLY A 105 -6.94 2.23 18.71
C GLY A 105 -5.74 1.79 17.87
N ASP A 106 -4.76 1.11 18.45
CA ASP A 106 -3.62 0.60 17.69
C ASP A 106 -4.05 -0.55 16.78
N GLN A 107 -3.55 -0.50 15.55
CA GLN A 107 -3.53 -1.68 14.68
C GLN A 107 -2.33 -2.54 15.07
N VAL A 108 -2.58 -3.80 15.40
CA VAL A 108 -1.54 -4.75 15.79
C VAL A 108 -0.54 -4.92 14.62
N PRO A 109 0.74 -4.55 14.81
CA PRO A 109 1.70 -4.47 13.71
C PRO A 109 2.25 -5.84 13.25
N ALA A 110 2.23 -6.82 14.14
CA ALA A 110 2.84 -8.14 13.95
C ALA A 110 2.15 -9.17 14.84
N ASP A 111 2.38 -10.46 14.58
CA ASP A 111 1.88 -11.49 15.49
C ASP A 111 2.69 -11.46 16.77
N CYS A 112 2.00 -11.36 17.91
CA CYS A 112 2.61 -11.21 19.22
C CYS A 112 2.03 -12.21 20.23
N VAL A 113 2.81 -12.57 21.24
CA VAL A 113 2.37 -13.37 22.38
C VAL A 113 2.26 -12.48 23.61
N ILE A 114 1.09 -12.44 24.22
CA ILE A 114 0.82 -11.59 25.38
C ILE A 114 1.42 -12.24 26.62
N PHE A 115 2.10 -11.46 27.45
CA PHE A 115 2.59 -11.91 28.76
C PHE A 115 2.14 -11.00 29.90
N GLU A 116 1.55 -9.84 29.59
CA GLU A 116 0.94 -8.93 30.56
C GLU A 116 -0.28 -8.28 29.90
N GLU A 117 -1.44 -8.33 30.54
CA GLU A 117 -2.69 -7.78 30.03
C GLU A 117 -3.46 -7.00 31.10
N THR A 118 -4.20 -5.97 30.68
CA THR A 118 -5.16 -5.25 31.50
C THR A 118 -6.42 -5.01 30.68
N GLY A 119 -7.36 -5.96 30.76
CA GLY A 119 -8.65 -5.87 30.08
C GLY A 119 -8.57 -5.84 28.56
N LEU A 120 -7.59 -6.50 27.96
CA LEU A 120 -7.29 -6.40 26.53
C LEU A 120 -8.39 -7.09 25.68
N LYS A 121 -8.96 -6.35 24.73
CA LYS A 121 -9.90 -6.87 23.73
C LYS A 121 -9.50 -6.41 22.33
N THR A 122 -9.54 -7.34 21.40
CA THR A 122 -9.19 -7.10 20.01
C THR A 122 -10.36 -7.38 19.08
N GLU A 123 -10.49 -6.57 18.04
CA GLU A 123 -11.41 -6.81 16.94
C GLU A 123 -10.70 -7.59 15.84
N GLU A 124 -11.16 -8.82 15.58
CA GLU A 124 -10.54 -9.75 14.63
C GLU A 124 -11.28 -9.82 13.28
N SER A 125 -12.18 -8.86 13.02
CA SER A 125 -13.02 -8.78 11.81
C SER A 125 -12.24 -8.83 10.50
N SER A 126 -11.00 -8.32 10.50
CA SER A 126 -10.10 -8.35 9.34
C SER A 126 -9.66 -9.75 8.94
N ILE A 127 -9.73 -10.74 9.85
CA ILE A 127 -9.30 -12.12 9.61
C ILE A 127 -10.49 -13.06 9.60
N THR A 128 -11.40 -12.93 10.58
CA THR A 128 -12.54 -13.85 10.75
C THR A 128 -13.77 -13.41 9.97
N GLY A 129 -13.87 -12.12 9.61
CA GLY A 129 -15.09 -11.54 9.03
C GLY A 129 -16.18 -11.26 10.06
N GLU A 130 -15.95 -11.56 11.34
CA GLU A 130 -16.90 -11.32 12.43
C GLU A 130 -16.48 -10.08 13.23
N SER A 131 -17.39 -9.12 13.43
CA SER A 131 -17.13 -7.87 14.16
C SER A 131 -17.23 -7.99 15.68
N GLU A 132 -17.08 -9.20 16.23
CA GLU A 132 -17.13 -9.41 17.68
C GLU A 132 -15.78 -9.12 18.34
N LEU A 133 -15.82 -8.51 19.52
CA LEU A 133 -14.64 -8.25 20.33
C LEU A 133 -14.18 -9.51 21.04
N VAL A 134 -12.97 -9.95 20.72
CA VAL A 134 -12.37 -11.13 21.34
C VAL A 134 -11.55 -10.69 22.56
N LYS A 135 -11.96 -11.15 23.74
CA LYS A 135 -11.17 -10.96 24.96
C LYS A 135 -9.87 -11.78 24.91
N LYS A 136 -8.76 -11.14 25.25
CA LYS A 136 -7.44 -11.75 25.32
C LYS A 136 -7.00 -11.85 26.78
N ASP A 137 -6.58 -13.05 27.15
CA ASP A 137 -6.06 -13.38 28.48
C ASP A 137 -4.78 -14.21 28.29
N VAL A 138 -3.78 -14.00 29.16
CA VAL A 138 -2.46 -14.68 29.09
C VAL A 138 -2.57 -16.20 29.24
N LYS A 139 -3.66 -16.71 29.83
CA LYS A 139 -3.85 -18.16 30.02
C LYS A 139 -4.58 -18.85 28.88
N ASN A 140 -5.60 -18.22 28.31
CA ASN A 140 -6.52 -18.87 27.37
C ASN A 140 -6.23 -18.50 25.91
N LYS A 141 -5.94 -17.22 25.64
CA LYS A 141 -5.68 -16.71 24.29
C LYS A 141 -4.54 -15.68 24.34
N PRO A 142 -3.29 -16.11 24.65
CA PRO A 142 -2.15 -15.21 24.81
C PRO A 142 -1.57 -14.78 23.47
N TYR A 143 -2.39 -14.46 22.47
CA TYR A 143 -1.90 -14.09 21.14
C TYR A 143 -2.65 -12.89 20.56
N LEU A 144 -1.89 -12.02 19.91
CA LEU A 144 -2.36 -10.92 19.08
C LEU A 144 -2.00 -11.24 17.64
N LEU A 145 -2.96 -11.04 16.74
CA LEU A 145 -2.80 -11.32 15.32
C LEU A 145 -2.53 -10.02 14.56
N ALA A 146 -1.58 -10.04 13.63
CA ALA A 146 -1.27 -8.89 12.79
C ALA A 146 -2.50 -8.40 12.02
N SER A 147 -2.64 -7.08 11.88
CA SER A 147 -3.77 -6.42 11.19
C SER A 147 -5.13 -6.49 11.92
N THR A 148 -5.16 -6.93 13.17
CA THR A 148 -6.32 -6.75 14.07
C THR A 148 -6.24 -5.41 14.79
N TYR A 149 -7.35 -4.92 15.34
CA TYR A 149 -7.40 -3.66 16.08
C TYR A 149 -7.58 -3.89 17.57
N ILE A 150 -6.94 -3.07 18.39
CA ILE A 150 -7.12 -3.07 19.85
C ILE A 150 -8.25 -2.11 20.18
N ASN A 151 -9.37 -2.65 20.65
CA ASN A 151 -10.55 -1.84 20.97
C ASN A 151 -10.68 -1.56 22.46
N GLU A 152 -10.07 -2.36 23.34
CA GLU A 152 -10.06 -2.06 24.78
C GLU A 152 -8.78 -2.59 25.44
N GLY A 153 -8.42 -1.95 26.55
CA GLY A 153 -7.32 -2.39 27.42
C GLY A 153 -5.94 -1.99 26.95
N SER A 154 -4.94 -2.51 27.65
CA SER A 154 -3.52 -2.35 27.35
C SER A 154 -2.74 -3.57 27.86
N GLY A 155 -1.45 -3.63 27.59
CA GLY A 155 -0.61 -4.72 28.05
C GLY A 155 0.79 -4.69 27.48
N LYS A 156 1.47 -5.83 27.54
CA LYS A 156 2.75 -6.08 26.88
C LYS A 156 2.70 -7.43 26.17
N ALA A 157 3.19 -7.42 24.93
CA ALA A 157 3.24 -8.60 24.10
C ALA A 157 4.61 -8.71 23.43
N LEU A 158 5.13 -9.92 23.32
CA LEU A 158 6.38 -10.23 22.64
C LEU A 158 6.10 -10.48 21.16
N VAL A 159 6.81 -9.78 20.27
CA VAL A 159 6.70 -9.99 18.82
C VAL A 159 7.32 -11.34 18.45
N VAL A 160 6.52 -12.21 17.84
CA VAL A 160 6.96 -13.56 17.43
C VAL A 160 7.10 -13.73 15.93
N ALA A 161 6.30 -13.02 15.12
CA ALA A 161 6.41 -13.08 13.66
C ALA A 161 6.03 -11.76 13.01
N VAL A 162 6.87 -11.29 12.08
CA VAL A 162 6.69 -10.03 11.35
C VAL A 162 6.52 -10.27 9.84
N GLY A 163 5.84 -9.36 9.15
CA GLY A 163 5.72 -9.37 7.69
C GLY A 163 5.12 -10.66 7.12
N TYR A 164 5.81 -11.27 6.16
CA TYR A 164 5.34 -12.49 5.47
C TYR A 164 5.26 -13.73 6.35
N TYR A 165 5.91 -13.71 7.52
CA TYR A 165 5.90 -14.82 8.47
C TYR A 165 4.70 -14.75 9.42
N ALA A 166 4.08 -13.57 9.57
CA ALA A 166 2.84 -13.41 10.33
C ALA A 166 1.67 -14.13 9.61
N GLN A 167 0.63 -14.51 10.33
CA GLN A 167 -0.55 -15.23 9.81
C GLN A 167 -1.18 -14.48 8.63
N THR A 168 -1.43 -13.19 8.79
CA THR A 168 -1.96 -12.32 7.72
C THR A 168 -1.03 -12.26 6.51
N GLY A 169 0.29 -12.24 6.74
CA GLY A 169 1.31 -12.28 5.69
C GLY A 169 1.33 -13.61 4.93
N ARG A 170 1.14 -14.73 5.63
CA ARG A 170 1.06 -16.07 5.03
C ARG A 170 -0.20 -16.23 4.18
N ILE A 171 -1.35 -15.77 4.68
CA ILE A 171 -2.61 -15.76 3.91
C ILE A 171 -2.44 -14.92 2.64
N LEU A 172 -1.87 -13.71 2.76
CA LEU A 172 -1.62 -12.84 1.61
C LEU A 172 -0.66 -13.45 0.58
N LYS A 173 0.34 -14.21 1.03
CA LYS A 173 1.26 -14.97 0.17
C LYS A 173 0.54 -16.08 -0.58
N LEU A 174 -0.35 -16.83 0.08
CA LEU A 174 -1.13 -17.90 -0.53
C LEU A 174 -2.14 -17.37 -1.57
N LEU A 175 -2.73 -16.20 -1.32
CA LEU A 175 -3.66 -15.54 -2.24
C LEU A 175 -2.98 -14.96 -3.49
N GLY A 176 -1.65 -15.04 -3.60
CA GLY A 176 -0.91 -14.54 -4.77
C GLY A 176 -0.95 -13.02 -4.95
N VAL A 177 -1.45 -12.28 -3.95
CA VAL A 177 -1.58 -10.81 -3.98
C VAL A 177 -0.21 -10.11 -3.91
N THR A 178 0.88 -10.86 -3.68
CA THR A 178 2.21 -10.30 -3.53
C THR A 178 2.98 -10.19 -4.84
N LYS A 179 3.03 -8.96 -5.39
CA LYS A 179 3.97 -8.54 -6.44
C LYS A 179 5.41 -8.39 -5.87
N GLN A 180 5.93 -9.38 -5.13
CA GLN A 180 7.25 -9.31 -4.46
C GLN A 180 7.96 -10.67 -4.30
N LYS A 181 7.86 -11.57 -5.29
CA LYS A 181 8.58 -12.86 -5.32
C LYS A 181 10.11 -12.71 -5.09
N LYS A 182 10.70 -11.56 -5.44
CA LYS A 182 12.16 -11.29 -5.35
C LYS A 182 12.71 -10.98 -3.94
N MET A 183 11.89 -10.57 -2.96
CA MET A 183 12.42 -10.11 -1.66
C MET A 183 12.54 -11.25 -0.64
N VAL A 184 11.63 -12.22 -0.70
CA VAL A 184 11.62 -13.42 0.17
C VAL A 184 12.77 -14.37 -0.19
N GLU A 185 13.04 -14.56 -1.48
CA GLU A 185 14.12 -15.42 -1.97
C GLU A 185 15.51 -14.90 -1.56
N LYS A 186 15.64 -13.57 -1.40
CA LYS A 186 16.87 -12.92 -0.92
C LYS A 186 17.04 -13.00 0.60
N SER A 187 15.96 -12.97 1.38
CA SER A 187 16.05 -13.14 2.85
C SER A 187 16.38 -14.58 3.24
N ASP A 188 15.83 -15.57 2.53
CA ASP A 188 16.06 -16.99 2.83
C ASP A 188 17.51 -17.40 2.54
N THR A 189 18.09 -16.85 1.47
CA THR A 189 19.51 -17.05 1.12
C THR A 189 20.47 -16.35 2.10
N LEU A 190 20.10 -15.19 2.67
CA LEU A 190 20.89 -14.50 3.69
C LEU A 190 20.85 -15.20 5.06
N LEU A 191 19.72 -15.80 5.42
CA LEU A 191 19.60 -16.59 6.66
C LEU A 191 20.38 -17.91 6.57
N GLN A 192 20.40 -18.56 5.39
CA GLN A 192 21.21 -19.76 5.15
C GLN A 192 22.70 -19.46 5.23
N SER A 193 23.17 -18.39 4.57
CA SER A 193 24.59 -18.01 4.62
C SER A 193 25.06 -17.60 6.02
N SER A 194 24.25 -16.86 6.78
CA SER A 194 24.58 -16.51 8.18
C SER A 194 24.65 -17.74 9.10
N SER A 195 23.78 -18.73 8.87
CA SER A 195 23.77 -19.99 9.66
C SER A 195 24.96 -20.90 9.35
N GLU A 196 25.46 -20.85 8.11
CA GLU A 196 26.65 -21.61 7.69
C GLU A 196 27.96 -20.98 8.20
N GLU A 197 28.06 -19.66 8.25
CA GLU A 197 29.22 -18.97 8.82
C GLU A 197 29.36 -19.20 10.33
N LEU A 198 28.24 -19.24 11.07
CA LEU A 198 28.26 -19.55 12.51
C LEU A 198 28.77 -20.97 12.78
N LYS A 199 28.32 -21.97 12.01
CA LYS A 199 28.79 -23.36 12.13
C LYS A 199 30.27 -23.54 11.79
N LYS A 200 30.84 -22.66 10.96
CA LYS A 200 32.26 -22.69 10.59
C LYS A 200 33.16 -22.04 11.64
N LYS A 201 32.61 -21.20 12.52
CA LYS A 201 33.33 -20.50 13.58
C LYS A 201 33.38 -21.29 14.90
N GLU A 202 32.51 -22.29 15.05
CA GLU A 202 32.46 -23.22 16.18
C GLU A 202 33.30 -24.50 15.99
N ARG A 203 34.00 -24.64 14.85
CA ARG A 203 34.97 -25.71 14.57
C ARG A 203 36.37 -25.15 14.47
#